data_AF-A0A7Y6B566-F1
#
_entry.id   AF-A0A7Y6B566-F1
#
_cell.length_a   1.000
_cell.length_b   1.000
_cell.length_c   1.000
_cell.angle_alpha   90.00
_cell.angle_beta   90.00
_cell.angle_gamma   90.00
#
_symmetry.space_group_name_H-M   'P 1'
#
loop_
_entity.id
_entity.type
_entity.pdbx_description
1 polymer ?
#
loop_
_entity_poly.entity_id
_entity_poly.type
_entity_poly.pdbx_seq_one_letter_code
_entity_poly.pdbx_strand_id
1 'polypeptide(L)' 'MEWIKVLAMIAMVYGIWAAYRSLGSPVLHKGSRYFRQPDGSFRRWYGGRRFSASEIGMPEQG' A
#
# COMPACT_ATOMS: atom_id res chain seq x y z
N MET A 1 3.99 24.21 27.56
CA MET A 1 4.05 24.62 26.14
C MET A 1 4.90 23.68 25.29
N GLU A 2 6.14 23.37 25.69
CA GLU A 2 7.05 22.46 24.95
C GLU A 2 6.47 21.04 24.72
N TRP A 3 5.85 20.44 25.74
CA TRP A 3 5.26 19.09 25.65
C TRP A 3 4.17 18.93 24.59
N ILE A 4 3.39 19.99 24.32
CA ILE A 4 2.35 19.96 23.28
C ILE A 4 2.99 19.87 21.90
N LYS A 5 4.14 20.53 21.68
CA LYS A 5 4.88 20.45 20.41
C LYS A 5 5.44 19.05 20.18
N VAL A 6 5.94 18.40 21.24
CA VAL A 6 6.44 17.01 21.18
C VAL A 6 5.32 16.05 20.82
N LEU A 7 4.15 16.18 21.44
CA LEU A 7 2.98 15.36 21.12
C LEU A 7 2.49 15.59 19.69
N ALA A 8 2.48 16.83 19.23
CA ALA A 8 2.11 17.16 17.85
C ALA A 8 3.08 16.54 16.83
N MET A 9 4.38 16.57 17.09
CA MET A 9 5.41 15.92 16.28
C MET A 9 5.20 14.41 16.20
N ILE A 10 4.94 13.75 17.33
CA ILE A 10 4.70 12.30 17.37
C ILE A 10 3.44 11.94 16.58
N ALA A 11 2.35 12.69 16.77
CA ALA A 11 1.10 12.47 16.05
C ALA A 11 1.27 12.67 14.53
N MET A 12 2.05 13.67 14.12
CA MET A 12 2.35 13.92 12.70
C MET A 12 3.16 12.77 12.08
N VAL A 13 4.22 12.31 12.74
CA VAL A 13 5.03 11.18 12.26
C VAL A 13 4.20 9.91 12.18
N TYR A 14 3.37 9.65 13.19
CA TYR A 14 2.47 8.49 13.19
C TYR A 14 1.42 8.57 12.08
N GLY A 15 0.84 9.75 11.83
CA GLY A 15 -0.09 9.98 10.73
C GLY A 15 0.54 9.74 9.36
N ILE A 16 1.76 10.23 9.14
CA ILE A 16 2.52 9.99 7.91
C ILE A 16 2.81 8.50 7.73
N TRP A 17 3.25 7.81 8.79
CA TRP A 17 3.52 6.37 8.74
C TRP A 17 2.26 5.55 8.46
N ALA A 18 1.15 5.87 9.13
CA ALA A 18 -0.14 5.21 8.91
C ALA A 18 -0.65 5.43 7.48
N ALA A 19 -0.53 6.65 6.94
CA ALA A 19 -0.88 6.96 5.56
C ALA A 19 0.02 6.23 4.56
N TYR A 20 1.33 6.16 4.84
CA TYR A 20 2.27 5.39 4.02
C TYR A 20 1.93 3.89 4.02
N ARG A 21 1.55 3.34 5.18
CA ARG A 21 1.14 1.94 5.30
C ARG A 21 -0.19 1.66 4.59
N SER A 22 -1.15 2.59 4.65
CA SER A 22 -2.48 2.44 4.06
C SER A 22 -2.49 2.59 2.54
N LEU A 23 -1.56 3.35 1.96
CA LEU A 23 -1.39 3.47 0.51
C LEU A 23 -1.12 2.13 -0.17
N GLY A 24 -0.68 1.11 0.59
CA GLY A 24 -0.39 -0.22 0.08
C GLY A 24 0.85 -0.20 -0.80
N SER A 25 1.89 -0.95 -0.43
CA SER A 25 3.08 -1.02 -1.27
C SER A 25 2.69 -1.63 -2.62
N PRO A 26 2.91 -0.92 -3.75
CA PRO A 26 2.65 -1.50 -5.06
C PRO A 26 3.56 -2.70 -5.26
N VAL A 27 2.98 -3.81 -5.66
CA VAL A 27 3.70 -5.04 -5.92
C VAL A 27 4.42 -4.86 -7.25
N LEU A 28 5.75 -4.94 -7.21
CA LEU A 28 6.58 -4.91 -8.40
C LEU A 28 6.71 -6.34 -8.92
N HIS A 29 6.00 -6.65 -10.01
CA HIS A 29 6.12 -7.94 -10.69
C HIS A 29 6.53 -7.71 -12.15
N LYS A 30 7.60 -8.36 -12.61
CA LYS A 30 8.13 -8.23 -14.00
C LYS A 30 8.27 -6.78 -14.48
N GLY A 31 8.83 -5.90 -13.65
CA GLY A 31 9.06 -4.48 -13.98
C GLY A 31 7.78 -3.62 -14.03
N SER A 32 6.62 -4.15 -13.62
CA SER A 32 5.36 -3.41 -13.59
C SER A 32 4.80 -3.33 -12.18
N ARG A 33 4.13 -2.21 -11.86
CA ARG A 33 3.51 -1.95 -10.56
C ARG A 33 2.06 -2.41 -10.55
N TYR A 34 1.74 -3.30 -9.63
CA TYR A 34 0.41 -3.86 -9.40
C TYR A 34 -0.12 -3.37 -8.05
N PHE A 35 -1.36 -2.91 -8.04
CA PHE A 35 -2.04 -2.40 -6.86
C PHE A 35 -3.10 -3.40 -6.43
N ARG A 36 -3.17 -3.69 -5.14
CA ARG A 36 -4.19 -4.56 -4.57
C ARG A 36 -5.52 -3.83 -4.58
N GLN A 37 -6.54 -4.45 -5.15
CA GLN A 37 -7.92 -3.97 -5.13
C GLN A 37 -8.67 -4.57 -3.92
N PRO A 38 -9.75 -3.93 -3.46
CA PRO A 38 -10.52 -4.39 -2.31
C PRO A 38 -11.18 -5.77 -2.50
N ASP A 39 -11.32 -6.23 -3.75
CA ASP A 39 -11.81 -7.57 -4.09
C ASP A 39 -10.72 -8.67 -4.01
N GLY A 40 -9.50 -8.31 -3.61
CA GLY A 40 -8.35 -9.23 -3.55
C GLY A 40 -7.64 -9.43 -4.89
N SER A 41 -8.16 -8.86 -5.97
CA SER A 41 -7.48 -8.87 -7.27
C SER A 41 -6.39 -7.79 -7.35
N PHE A 42 -5.49 -7.93 -8.31
CA PHE A 42 -4.43 -6.97 -8.58
C PHE A 42 -4.65 -6.26 -9.90
N ARG A 43 -4.39 -4.96 -9.95
CA ARG A 43 -4.50 -4.17 -11.17
C ARG A 43 -3.24 -3.36 -11.43
N ARG A 44 -2.83 -3.31 -12.71
CA ARG A 44 -1.77 -2.38 -13.13
C ARG A 44 -2.28 -0.94 -13.09
N TRP A 45 -1.38 -0.01 -12.78
CA TRP A 45 -1.66 1.43 -12.80
C TRP A 45 -2.06 1.94 -14.19
N TYR A 46 -1.39 1.47 -15.25
CA TYR A 46 -1.61 1.93 -16.63
C TYR A 46 -2.48 0.98 -17.45
N GLY A 47 -3.73 0.77 -17.03
CA GLY A 47 -4.74 0.10 -17.87
C GLY A 47 -4.41 -1.34 -18.24
N GLY A 48 -5.00 -2.30 -17.55
CA GLY A 48 -4.86 -3.72 -17.88
C GLY A 48 -5.99 -4.56 -17.29
N ARG A 49 -6.01 -5.84 -17.66
CA ARG A 49 -6.88 -6.85 -17.03
C ARG A 49 -6.63 -6.92 -15.52
N ARG A 50 -7.62 -7.44 -14.79
CA ARG A 50 -7.44 -7.85 -13.40
C ARG A 50 -6.53 -9.09 -13.39
N PHE A 51 -5.57 -9.12 -12.46
CA PHE A 51 -4.66 -10.23 -12.24
C PHE A 51 -5.00 -10.88 -10.90
N SER A 52 -4.98 -12.20 -10.82
CA SER A 52 -5.07 -12.90 -9.53
C SER A 52 -3.73 -12.80 -8.77
N ALA A 53 -3.75 -13.07 -7.46
CA ALA A 53 -2.54 -13.14 -6.65
C ALA A 53 -1.54 -14.18 -7.20
N SER A 54 -2.06 -15.32 -7.69
CA SER A 54 -1.28 -16.40 -8.29
C SER A 54 -0.55 -15.99 -9.58
N GLU A 55 -1.13 -15.11 -10.40
CA GLU A 55 -0.51 -14.62 -11.65
C GLU A 55 0.67 -13.66 -11.41
N ILE A 56 0.68 -12.95 -10.28
CA ILE A 56 1.77 -12.05 -9.88
C ILE A 56 2.75 -12.70 -8.89
N GLY A 57 2.65 -14.00 -8.68
CA GLY A 57 3.54 -14.77 -7.79
C GLY A 57 3.41 -14.37 -6.32
N MET A 58 2.26 -13.86 -5.91
CA MET A 58 1.96 -13.61 -4.50
C MET A 58 1.27 -14.82 -3.87
N PRO A 59 1.62 -15.17 -2.62
CA PRO A 59 0.83 -16.13 -1.87
C PRO A 59 -0.58 -15.56 -1.69
N GLU A 60 -1.60 -16.38 -1.94
CA GLU A 60 -2.99 -16.05 -1.63
C GLU A 60 -3.07 -15.86 -0.11
N GLN A 61 -3.04 -14.61 0.35
CA GLN A 61 -3.28 -14.28 1.75
C GLN A 61 -4.78 -14.44 2.00
N GLY A 62 -5.15 -15.64 2.44
CA GLY A 62 -6.41 -15.92 3.14
C GLY A 62 -6.50 -15.19 4.47
#